data_AF-A0A349B3D6-F1
#
_entry.id   AF-A0A349B3D6-F1
#
_cell.length_a   1.000
_cell.length_b   1.000
_cell.length_c   1.000
_cell.angle_alpha   90.00
_cell.angle_beta   90.00
_cell.angle_gamma   90.00
#
_symmetry.space_group_name_H-M   'P 1'
#
loop_
_entity.id
_entity.type
_entity.pdbx_description
1 polymer ?
#
loop_
_entity_poly.entity_id
_entity_poly.type
_entity_poly.pdbx_seq_one_letter_code
_entity_poly.pdbx_strand_id
1 'polypeptide(L)'
;RQAISLAIDRATLTEAVFGPTAQPLRGLVPAGVAGAAGECVGFCGPDVERARQIVAQAFPEGPPPPVTLLTDDSATHRAVAGVLSEQLGAAGVELAPSSLDPTTYEATLATRQHQLFLYSTLGVGLTPASHLLAWQSSSPDNLAAYGQGLVDAAIAAA
;
A
#
# COMPACT_ATOMS: atom_id res chain seq x y z
N ARG A 1 4.45 6.11 -7.46
CA ARG A 1 3.18 5.68 -6.80
C ARG A 1 2.24 4.93 -7.74
N GLN A 2 1.79 5.52 -8.86
CA GLN A 2 0.90 4.83 -9.83
C GLN A 2 1.52 3.55 -10.39
N ALA A 3 2.78 3.60 -10.85
CA ALA A 3 3.51 2.42 -11.32
C ALA A 3 3.60 1.32 -10.24
N ILE A 4 3.89 1.69 -9.00
CA ILE A 4 3.96 0.75 -7.86
C ILE A 4 2.61 0.04 -7.68
N SER A 5 1.49 0.77 -7.68
CA SER A 5 0.16 0.16 -7.49
C SER A 5 -0.26 -0.75 -8.66
N LEU A 6 0.14 -0.41 -9.89
CA LEU A 6 -0.09 -1.20 -11.10
C LEU A 6 0.78 -2.46 -11.17
N ALA A 7 2.02 -2.40 -10.69
CA ALA A 7 2.92 -3.54 -10.74
C ALA A 7 2.50 -4.67 -9.79
N ILE A 8 1.75 -4.35 -8.73
CA ILE A 8 1.39 -5.31 -7.68
C ILE A 8 0.25 -6.22 -8.14
N ASP A 9 0.56 -7.51 -8.30
CA ASP A 9 -0.42 -8.59 -8.34
C ASP A 9 -0.83 -8.96 -6.91
N ARG A 10 -1.96 -8.40 -6.49
CA ARG A 10 -2.51 -8.59 -5.14
C ARG A 10 -2.98 -10.03 -4.93
N ALA A 11 -3.48 -10.70 -5.96
CA ALA A 11 -3.96 -12.08 -5.81
C ALA A 11 -2.79 -13.03 -5.57
N THR A 12 -1.74 -12.92 -6.39
CA THR A 12 -0.51 -13.71 -6.23
C THR A 12 0.16 -13.41 -4.88
N LEU A 13 0.24 -12.15 -4.48
CA LEU A 13 0.80 -11.78 -3.17
C LEU A 13 -0.01 -12.37 -2.02
N THR A 14 -1.34 -12.23 -2.07
CA THR A 14 -2.21 -12.74 -1.01
C THR A 14 -2.10 -14.26 -0.88
N GLU A 15 -2.13 -15.00 -1.99
CA GLU A 15 -1.99 -16.44 -1.99
C GLU A 15 -0.61 -16.88 -1.45
N ALA A 16 0.47 -16.25 -1.90
CA ALA A 16 1.83 -16.61 -1.52
C ALA A 16 2.13 -16.39 -0.03
N VAL A 17 1.57 -15.33 0.58
CA VAL A 17 1.88 -14.94 1.96
C VAL A 17 0.84 -15.47 2.96
N PHE A 18 -0.44 -15.45 2.60
CA PHE A 18 -1.55 -15.71 3.51
C PHE A 18 -2.38 -16.94 3.15
N GLY A 19 -2.23 -17.46 1.92
CA GLY A 19 -3.03 -18.57 1.39
C GLY A 19 -4.54 -18.35 1.61
N PRO A 20 -5.27 -19.36 2.11
CA PRO A 20 -6.73 -19.29 2.23
C PRO A 20 -7.22 -18.39 3.37
N THR A 21 -6.32 -17.80 4.18
CA THR A 21 -6.69 -16.99 5.35
C THR A 21 -7.02 -15.54 5.04
N ALA A 22 -6.74 -15.09 3.81
CA ALA A 22 -6.99 -13.73 3.38
C ALA A 22 -7.51 -13.69 1.94
N GLN A 23 -8.10 -12.55 1.56
CA GLN A 23 -8.54 -12.28 0.20
C GLN A 23 -7.94 -10.96 -0.26
N PRO A 24 -7.58 -10.82 -1.55
CA PRO A 24 -7.04 -9.58 -2.06
C PRO A 24 -8.11 -8.48 -1.98
N LEU A 25 -7.75 -7.35 -1.38
CA LEU A 25 -8.60 -6.17 -1.36
C LEU A 25 -8.60 -5.47 -2.73
N ARG A 26 -9.80 -5.06 -3.16
CA ARG A 26 -10.04 -4.27 -4.38
C ARG A 26 -10.24 -2.79 -4.10
N GLY A 27 -10.14 -2.37 -2.84
CA GLY A 27 -10.32 -1.00 -2.39
C GLY A 27 -9.97 -0.88 -0.91
N LEU A 28 -10.13 0.33 -0.36
CA LEU A 28 -9.82 0.62 1.04
C LEU A 28 -10.86 0.05 2.03
N VAL A 29 -12.08 -0.20 1.55
CA VAL A 29 -13.17 -0.77 2.36
C VAL A 29 -13.29 -2.27 2.04
N PRO A 30 -13.19 -3.17 3.04
CA PRO A 30 -13.29 -4.61 2.82
C PRO A 30 -14.65 -5.03 2.26
N ALA A 31 -14.68 -6.05 1.39
CA ALA A 31 -15.90 -6.50 0.70
C ALA A 31 -17.04 -6.98 1.63
N GLY A 32 -16.72 -7.36 2.87
CA GLY A 32 -17.72 -7.74 3.89
C GLY A 32 -18.42 -6.56 4.57
N VAL A 33 -17.98 -5.33 4.33
CA VAL A 33 -18.55 -4.12 4.91
C VAL A 33 -19.65 -3.59 3.99
N ALA A 34 -20.83 -3.32 4.57
CA ALA A 34 -21.95 -2.74 3.81
C ALA A 34 -21.54 -1.39 3.19
N GLY A 35 -21.75 -1.26 1.87
CA GLY A 35 -21.33 -0.07 1.12
C GLY A 35 -19.91 -0.15 0.52
N ALA A 36 -19.22 -1.29 0.63
CA ALA A 36 -17.95 -1.50 -0.06
C ALA A 36 -18.12 -1.48 -1.59
N ALA A 37 -17.16 -0.86 -2.27
CA ALA A 37 -17.08 -0.91 -3.73
C ALA A 37 -16.63 -2.32 -4.18
N GLY A 38 -17.26 -2.86 -5.23
CA GLY A 38 -17.00 -4.22 -5.71
C GLY A 38 -15.77 -4.36 -6.62
N GLU A 39 -15.36 -3.29 -7.29
CA GLU A 39 -14.26 -3.29 -8.26
C GLU A 39 -13.19 -2.25 -7.90
N CYS A 40 -11.96 -2.57 -8.27
CA CYS A 40 -10.84 -1.66 -8.11
C CYS A 40 -10.87 -0.65 -9.25
N VAL A 41 -10.85 0.64 -8.91
CA VAL A 41 -10.92 1.74 -9.89
C VAL A 41 -9.58 2.46 -9.96
N GLY A 42 -9.09 2.68 -11.17
CA GLY A 42 -7.85 3.42 -11.43
C GLY A 42 -6.63 2.51 -11.55
N PHE A 43 -5.57 2.80 -10.77
CA PHE A 43 -4.26 2.18 -10.92
C PHE A 43 -4.17 0.83 -10.18
N CYS A 44 -5.00 -0.11 -10.59
CA CYS A 44 -5.09 -1.43 -9.99
C CYS A 44 -4.34 -2.45 -10.85
N GLY A 45 -3.31 -3.06 -10.27
CA GLY A 45 -2.53 -4.10 -10.93
C GLY A 45 -3.22 -5.47 -10.99
N PRO A 46 -2.60 -6.43 -11.68
CA PRO A 46 -1.30 -6.29 -12.34
C PRO A 46 -1.37 -5.72 -13.76
N ASP A 47 -0.57 -4.69 -14.03
CA ASP A 47 -0.22 -4.17 -15.37
C ASP A 47 1.24 -3.68 -15.34
N VAL A 48 2.16 -4.64 -15.43
CA VAL A 48 3.62 -4.42 -15.29
C VAL A 48 4.15 -3.57 -16.45
N GLU A 49 3.62 -3.78 -17.65
CA GLU A 49 3.99 -3.07 -18.88
C GLU A 49 3.66 -1.59 -18.74
N ARG A 50 2.45 -1.27 -18.28
CA ARG A 50 2.07 0.12 -18.02
C ARG A 50 2.85 0.71 -16.87
N ALA A 51 3.13 -0.07 -15.81
CA ALA A 51 3.98 0.38 -14.71
C ALA A 51 5.38 0.76 -15.21
N ARG A 52 6.01 -0.08 -16.05
CA ARG A 52 7.33 0.17 -16.66
C ARG A 52 7.34 1.43 -17.51
N GLN A 53 6.28 1.67 -18.30
CA GLN A 53 6.14 2.90 -19.07
C GLN A 53 6.09 4.14 -18.17
N ILE A 54 5.31 4.09 -17.08
CA ILE A 54 5.20 5.20 -16.13
C ILE A 54 6.55 5.45 -15.43
N VAL A 55 7.30 4.41 -15.09
CA VAL A 55 8.66 4.54 -14.53
C VAL A 55 9.59 5.22 -15.51
N ALA A 56 9.65 4.75 -16.77
CA ALA A 56 10.52 5.34 -17.79
C ALA A 56 10.17 6.80 -18.09
N GLN A 57 8.88 7.16 -18.06
CA GLN A 57 8.44 8.55 -18.23
C GLN A 57 8.85 9.44 -17.05
N ALA A 58 8.79 8.91 -15.82
CA ALA A 58 9.16 9.64 -14.62
C ALA A 58 10.69 9.76 -14.44
N PHE A 59 11.46 8.83 -14.98
CA PHE A 59 12.91 8.75 -14.88
C PHE A 59 13.54 8.56 -16.28
N PRO A 60 13.52 9.59 -17.13
CA PRO A 60 14.03 9.48 -18.51
C PRO A 60 15.55 9.27 -18.59
N GLU A 61 16.29 9.72 -17.57
CA GLU A 61 17.76 9.68 -17.52
C GLU A 61 18.32 8.35 -16.99
N GLY A 62 17.47 7.39 -16.64
CA GLY A 62 17.90 6.10 -16.09
C GLY A 62 16.94 5.50 -15.07
N PRO A 63 17.31 4.39 -14.41
CA PRO A 63 16.47 3.79 -13.39
C PRO A 63 16.24 4.74 -12.19
N PRO A 64 15.07 4.67 -11.53
CA PRO A 64 14.83 5.39 -10.30
C PRO A 64 15.81 4.94 -9.20
N PRO A 65 16.09 5.79 -8.19
CA PRO A 65 16.77 5.32 -6.99
C PRO A 65 15.93 4.24 -6.29
N PRO A 66 16.56 3.31 -5.56
CA PRO A 66 15.84 2.33 -4.76
C PRO A 66 14.89 3.01 -3.78
N VAL A 67 13.71 2.40 -3.61
CA VAL A 67 12.70 2.89 -2.66
C VAL A 67 12.79 2.07 -1.38
N THR A 68 13.03 2.73 -0.26
CA THR A 68 13.09 2.09 1.05
C THR A 68 11.70 1.63 1.47
N LEU A 69 11.58 0.34 1.80
CA LEU A 69 10.37 -0.26 2.37
C LEU A 69 10.59 -0.52 3.87
N LEU A 70 9.96 0.30 4.72
CA LEU A 70 9.97 0.11 6.16
C LEU A 70 9.10 -1.09 6.57
N THR A 71 9.68 -2.00 7.34
CA THR A 71 9.06 -3.24 7.82
C THR A 71 9.45 -3.50 9.28
N ASP A 72 8.63 -4.27 9.99
CA ASP A 72 9.11 -4.98 11.18
C ASP A 72 9.88 -6.27 10.80
N ASP A 73 10.39 -6.98 11.79
CA ASP A 73 11.12 -8.25 11.63
C ASP A 73 10.23 -9.51 11.72
N SER A 74 8.93 -9.37 11.49
CA SER A 74 8.03 -10.52 11.41
C SER A 74 8.29 -11.36 10.16
N ALA A 75 7.99 -12.67 10.23
CA ALA A 75 8.06 -13.54 9.07
C ALA A 75 7.10 -13.09 7.95
N THR A 76 5.93 -12.57 8.33
CA THR A 76 4.93 -12.04 7.41
C THR A 76 5.47 -10.85 6.62
N HIS A 77 6.03 -9.83 7.28
CA HIS A 77 6.58 -8.68 6.57
C HIS A 77 7.77 -9.04 5.68
N ARG A 78 8.64 -9.96 6.11
CA ARG A 78 9.70 -10.48 5.23
C ARG A 78 9.14 -11.15 3.97
N ALA A 79 8.11 -11.98 4.11
CA ALA A 79 7.48 -12.64 2.97
C ALA A 79 6.83 -11.63 2.01
N VAL A 80 6.09 -10.65 2.54
CA VAL A 80 5.51 -9.56 1.74
C VAL A 80 6.60 -8.76 1.02
N ALA A 81 7.66 -8.36 1.72
CA ALA A 81 8.76 -7.60 1.13
C ALA A 81 9.46 -8.37 0.00
N GLY A 82 9.63 -9.69 0.14
CA GLY A 82 10.17 -10.55 -0.92
C GLY A 82 9.33 -10.53 -2.18
N VAL A 83 8.02 -10.80 -2.06
CA VAL A 83 7.09 -10.78 -3.21
C VAL A 83 7.01 -9.39 -3.85
N LEU A 84 6.95 -8.32 -3.04
CA LEU A 84 6.94 -6.96 -3.57
C LEU A 84 8.24 -6.61 -4.30
N SER A 85 9.40 -7.07 -3.80
CA SER A 85 10.69 -6.80 -4.44
C SER A 85 10.76 -7.41 -5.84
N GLU A 86 10.23 -8.64 -5.99
CA GLU A 86 10.12 -9.30 -7.30
C GLU A 86 9.16 -8.54 -8.24
N GLN A 87 7.93 -8.27 -7.79
CA GLN A 87 6.90 -7.63 -8.61
C GLN A 87 7.28 -6.20 -9.03
N LEU A 88 7.85 -5.41 -8.10
CA LEU A 88 8.29 -4.05 -8.40
C LEU A 88 9.57 -4.03 -9.24
N GLY A 89 10.48 -4.98 -9.03
CA GLY A 89 11.66 -5.16 -9.86
C GLY A 89 11.31 -5.39 -11.33
N ALA A 90 10.28 -6.19 -11.62
CA ALA A 90 9.78 -6.43 -12.99
C ALA A 90 9.24 -5.15 -13.68
N ALA A 91 8.81 -4.17 -12.89
CA ALA A 91 8.36 -2.85 -13.35
C ALA A 91 9.48 -1.79 -13.37
N GLY A 92 10.71 -2.15 -13.00
CA GLY A 92 11.86 -1.24 -12.96
C GLY A 92 11.95 -0.39 -11.69
N VAL A 93 11.33 -0.83 -10.59
CA VAL A 93 11.42 -0.20 -9.27
C VAL A 93 12.14 -1.13 -8.32
N GLU A 94 13.34 -0.75 -7.90
CA GLU A 94 14.08 -1.48 -6.86
C GLU A 94 13.51 -1.15 -5.47
N LEU A 95 13.26 -2.18 -4.66
CA LEU A 95 12.94 -2.03 -3.25
C LEU A 95 14.17 -2.32 -2.39
N ALA A 96 14.37 -1.48 -1.38
CA ALA A 96 15.35 -1.69 -0.32
C ALA A 96 14.61 -1.89 1.02
N PRO A 97 14.28 -3.13 1.42
CA PRO A 97 13.64 -3.37 2.71
C PRO A 97 14.53 -2.95 3.88
N SER A 98 13.96 -2.19 4.81
CA SER A 98 14.54 -1.83 6.10
C SER A 98 13.70 -2.48 7.19
N SER A 99 14.25 -3.53 7.81
CA SER A 99 13.57 -4.33 8.84
C SER A 99 14.09 -3.93 10.21
N LEU A 100 13.16 -3.54 11.08
CA LEU A 100 13.43 -3.11 12.45
C LEU A 100 12.70 -4.03 13.43
N ASP A 101 13.13 -4.06 14.70
CA ASP A 101 12.31 -4.68 15.73
C ASP A 101 10.95 -3.94 15.84
N PRO A 102 9.87 -4.60 16.30
CA PRO A 102 8.53 -4.02 16.28
C PRO A 102 8.41 -2.68 16.99
N THR A 103 9.10 -2.49 18.12
CA THR A 103 9.04 -1.24 18.89
C THR A 103 9.68 -0.09 18.11
N THR A 104 10.86 -0.33 17.56
CA THR A 104 11.56 0.67 16.75
C THR A 104 10.82 0.93 15.43
N TYR A 105 10.22 -0.08 14.81
CA TYR A 105 9.36 0.06 13.64
C TYR A 105 8.18 1.00 13.93
N GLU A 106 7.42 0.79 15.02
CA GLU A 106 6.29 1.65 15.39
C GLU A 106 6.73 3.09 15.67
N ALA A 107 7.82 3.28 16.41
CA ALA A 107 8.38 4.60 16.70
C ALA A 107 8.83 5.32 15.42
N THR A 108 9.46 4.59 14.49
CA THR A 108 9.92 5.13 13.19
C THR A 108 8.74 5.50 12.31
N LEU A 109 7.72 4.63 12.25
CA LEU A 109 6.50 4.86 11.47
C LEU A 109 5.77 6.12 11.96
N ALA A 110 5.70 6.35 13.27
CA ALA A 110 5.08 7.54 13.86
C ALA A 110 5.75 8.86 13.46
N THR A 111 7.03 8.85 13.05
CA THR A 111 7.73 10.06 12.57
C THR A 111 7.22 10.53 11.20
N ARG A 112 6.56 9.66 10.43
CA ARG A 112 6.11 9.90 9.05
C ARG A 112 7.24 10.23 8.07
N GLN A 113 8.50 9.95 8.43
CA GLN A 113 9.68 10.18 7.59
C GLN A 113 10.07 8.89 6.86
N HIS A 114 9.17 8.37 6.05
CA HIS A 114 9.36 7.11 5.32
C HIS A 114 8.85 7.20 3.88
N GLN A 115 9.45 6.41 2.98
CA GLN A 115 9.07 6.38 1.56
C GLN A 115 7.94 5.39 1.29
N LEU A 116 8.14 4.13 1.65
CA LEU A 116 7.14 3.06 1.68
C LEU A 116 7.20 2.36 3.03
N PHE A 117 6.07 1.80 3.45
CA PHE A 117 5.96 1.04 4.68
C PHE A 117 4.88 -0.02 4.51
N LEU A 118 5.06 -1.18 5.14
CA LEU A 118 3.97 -2.13 5.34
C LEU A 118 3.18 -1.70 6.55
N TYR A 119 1.85 -1.77 6.50
CA TYR A 119 0.99 -1.41 7.63
C TYR A 119 -0.31 -2.20 7.56
N SER A 120 -0.84 -2.55 8.73
CA SER A 120 -2.15 -3.16 8.87
C SER A 120 -2.98 -2.31 9.82
N THR A 121 -4.20 -1.98 9.39
CA THR A 121 -5.22 -1.39 10.25
C THR A 121 -6.19 -2.49 10.66
N LEU A 122 -6.48 -2.57 11.96
CA LEU A 122 -7.62 -3.34 12.43
C LEU A 122 -8.84 -2.43 12.32
N GLY A 123 -9.79 -2.79 11.46
CA GLY A 123 -11.06 -2.07 11.39
C GLY A 123 -11.77 -2.14 12.73
N VAL A 124 -11.86 -1.02 13.44
CA VAL A 124 -12.53 -0.93 14.77
C VAL A 124 -14.06 -0.82 14.64
N GLY A 125 -14.59 -0.76 13.42
CA GLY A 125 -16.02 -0.70 13.13
C GLY A 125 -16.39 -1.42 11.82
N LEU A 126 -17.68 -1.69 11.63
CA LEU A 126 -18.23 -2.33 10.42
C LEU A 126 -18.82 -1.31 9.43
N THR A 127 -18.32 -0.07 9.43
CA THR A 127 -18.77 0.99 8.52
C THR A 127 -17.65 1.39 7.57
N PRO A 128 -17.95 1.79 6.32
CA PRO A 128 -16.96 2.29 5.39
C PRO A 128 -16.13 3.44 5.97
N ALA A 129 -16.77 4.37 6.68
CA ALA A 129 -16.10 5.51 7.31
C ALA A 129 -14.93 5.09 8.22
N SER A 130 -15.11 4.04 9.03
CA SER A 130 -14.06 3.56 9.94
C SER A 130 -12.79 3.07 9.22
N HIS A 131 -12.91 2.57 7.98
CA HIS A 131 -11.78 2.16 7.15
C HIS A 131 -11.15 3.33 6.38
N LEU A 132 -11.85 4.45 6.27
CA LEU A 132 -11.40 5.63 5.53
C LEU A 132 -10.75 6.70 6.43
N LEU A 133 -10.90 6.61 7.76
CA LEU A 133 -10.34 7.60 8.70
C LEU A 133 -8.83 7.82 8.54
N ALA A 134 -8.05 6.77 8.25
CA ALA A 134 -6.60 6.90 8.02
C ALA A 134 -6.25 7.68 6.73
N TRP A 135 -7.24 8.01 5.90
CA TRP A 135 -7.08 8.75 4.65
C TRP A 135 -7.62 10.18 4.72
N GLN A 136 -8.19 10.59 5.85
CA GLN A 136 -8.52 11.98 6.10
C GLN A 136 -7.24 12.78 6.34
N SER A 137 -7.11 13.96 5.71
CA SER A 137 -5.90 14.78 5.77
C SER A 137 -5.45 15.12 7.19
N SER A 138 -6.41 15.38 8.09
CA SER A 138 -6.16 15.75 9.50
C SER A 138 -6.04 14.56 10.45
N SER A 139 -6.16 13.33 9.96
CA SER A 139 -6.18 12.15 10.83
C SER A 139 -4.80 11.89 11.46
N PRO A 140 -4.72 11.59 12.77
CA PRO A 140 -3.48 11.16 13.39
C PRO A 140 -2.98 9.83 12.80
N ASP A 141 -3.89 8.99 12.29
CA ASP A 141 -3.62 7.68 11.69
C ASP A 141 -3.21 7.77 10.21
N ASN A 142 -3.20 8.98 9.64
CA ASN A 142 -2.73 9.23 8.28
C ASN A 142 -1.20 9.26 8.21
N LEU A 143 -0.63 8.06 8.30
CA LEU A 143 0.80 7.81 8.22
C LEU A 143 1.33 8.08 6.80
N ALA A 144 0.48 7.95 5.77
CA ALA A 144 0.85 8.22 4.38
C ALA A 144 0.94 9.72 4.04
N ALA A 145 0.55 10.60 4.96
CA ALA A 145 0.41 12.05 4.74
C ALA A 145 -0.43 12.38 3.48
N TYR A 146 -1.45 11.56 3.20
CA TYR A 146 -2.36 11.79 2.08
C TYR A 146 -3.23 13.02 2.36
N GLY A 147 -3.41 13.91 1.39
CA GLY A 147 -4.32 15.03 1.57
C GLY A 147 -4.98 15.49 0.29
N GLN A 148 -6.31 15.46 0.27
CA GLN A 148 -7.15 15.91 -0.84
C GLN A 148 -8.48 16.41 -0.30
N GLY A 149 -8.80 17.69 -0.53
CA GLY A 149 -10.02 18.30 0.00
C GLY A 149 -11.32 17.65 -0.48
N LEU A 150 -11.33 17.10 -1.70
CA LEU A 150 -12.48 16.34 -2.22
C LEU A 150 -12.70 15.02 -1.45
N VAL A 151 -11.62 14.36 -1.02
CA VAL A 151 -11.71 13.13 -0.23
C VAL A 151 -12.13 13.44 1.20
N ASP A 152 -11.58 14.50 1.80
CA ASP A 152 -12.00 14.95 3.14
C ASP A 152 -13.49 15.28 3.19
N ALA A 153 -13.99 16.00 2.17
CA ALA A 153 -15.41 16.32 2.05
C ALA A 153 -16.29 15.08 1.88
N ALA A 154 -15.83 14.09 1.09
CA ALA A 154 -16.55 12.83 0.89
C ALA A 154 -16.61 11.97 2.17
N ILE A 155 -15.51 11.90 2.93
CA ILE A 155 -15.47 11.19 4.21
C ILE A 155 -16.38 11.88 5.24
N ALA A 156 -16.36 13.21 5.31
CA ALA A 156 -17.20 13.97 6.26
C ALA A 156 -18.71 13.87 5.97
N ALA A 157 -19.10 13.53 4.74
CA ALA A 157 -20.49 13.40 4.32
C ALA A 157 -21.05 11.97 4.44
N ALA A 158 -20.20 10.97 4.72
CA ALA A 158 -20.54 9.55 4.82
C ALA A 158 -20.87 9.15 6.27
#